data_AF-A0A5K1E908-F1
#
_entry.id   AF-A0A5K1E908-F1
#
_cell.length_a   1.000
_cell.length_b   1.000
_cell.length_c   1.000
_cell.angle_alpha   90.00
_cell.angle_beta   90.00
_cell.angle_gamma   90.00
#
_symmetry.space_group_name_H-M   'P 1'
#
loop_
_entity.id
_entity.type
_entity.pdbx_description
1 polymer ?
#
loop_
_entity_poly.entity_id
_entity_poly.type
_entity_poly.pdbx_seq_one_letter_code
_entity_poly.pdbx_strand_id
1 'polypeptide(L)'
;MTKLKWNRTETSIVSDGSTDIQRHPLINFITIVCDEPVFLKIVDASGEHKDVEYLKRLVIEVIKEVGPDKVVHIITDNVVVCKSAGSSFMSEFPHVFWTPCVAHTPNLALKDNMHSTN
;
A
#
# COMPACT_ATOMS: atom_id res chain seq x y z
N MET A 1 -6.81 21.13 -3.24
CA MET A 1 -7.81 20.32 -2.52
C MET A 1 -8.22 21.04 -1.24
N THR A 2 -9.51 21.26 -0.96
CA THR A 2 -9.95 21.93 0.28
C THR A 2 -10.10 20.92 1.41
N LYS A 3 -9.72 21.29 2.64
CA LYS A 3 -9.81 20.43 3.85
C LYS A 3 -11.23 19.90 4.10
N LEU A 4 -12.26 20.62 3.62
CA LEU A 4 -13.66 20.20 3.67
C LEU A 4 -13.98 19.00 2.77
N LYS A 5 -13.46 18.95 1.53
CA LYS A 5 -13.69 17.81 0.62
C LYS A 5 -13.07 16.54 1.19
N TRP A 6 -11.84 16.62 1.68
CA TRP A 6 -11.14 15.51 2.35
C TRP A 6 -11.88 14.94 3.57
N ASN A 7 -12.66 15.76 4.27
CA ASN A 7 -13.36 15.32 5.47
C ASN A 7 -14.67 14.55 5.21
N ARG A 8 -15.16 14.52 3.96
CA ARG A 8 -16.45 13.89 3.61
C ARG A 8 -16.33 12.74 2.62
N THR A 9 -15.13 12.46 2.11
CA THR A 9 -14.94 11.50 1.03
C THR A 9 -14.26 10.25 1.56
N GLU A 10 -14.90 9.11 1.32
CA GLU A 10 -14.28 7.79 1.48
C GLU A 10 -13.08 7.66 0.56
N THR A 11 -12.10 6.87 0.96
CA THR A 11 -10.83 6.80 0.25
C THR A 11 -10.26 5.40 0.20
N SER A 12 -9.43 5.19 -0.82
CA SER A 12 -8.59 4.01 -0.97
C SER A 12 -7.16 4.34 -0.57
N ILE A 13 -6.49 3.43 0.13
CA ILE A 13 -5.04 3.50 0.39
C ILE A 13 -4.35 2.53 -0.56
N VAL A 14 -3.33 3.01 -1.27
CA VAL A 14 -2.46 2.22 -2.13
C VAL A 14 -1.08 2.18 -1.50
N SER A 15 -0.54 0.97 -1.34
CA SER A 15 0.83 0.76 -0.86
C SER A 15 1.63 -0.11 -1.82
N ASP A 16 2.88 0.28 -2.04
CA ASP A 16 3.83 -0.42 -2.91
C ASP A 16 5.20 -0.47 -2.23
N GLY A 17 5.93 -1.56 -2.52
CA GLY A 17 7.31 -1.75 -2.10
C GLY A 17 8.27 -1.24 -3.17
N SER A 18 9.05 -0.22 -2.84
CA SER A 18 10.04 0.36 -3.75
C SER A 18 11.45 0.27 -3.17
N THR A 19 12.42 0.76 -3.93
CA THR A 19 13.83 0.78 -3.54
C THR A 19 14.43 2.11 -4.00
N ASP A 20 15.15 2.79 -3.12
CA ASP A 20 15.80 4.06 -3.45
C ASP A 20 17.06 3.85 -4.31
N ILE A 21 17.71 4.95 -4.70
CA ILE A 21 18.94 4.93 -5.52
C ILE A 21 20.10 4.20 -4.80
N GLN A 22 20.09 4.19 -3.47
CA GLN A 22 21.10 3.56 -2.63
C GLN A 22 20.75 2.11 -2.25
N ARG A 23 19.66 1.57 -2.78
CA ARG A 23 19.14 0.22 -2.50
C ARG A 23 18.51 0.04 -1.12
N HIS A 24 18.10 1.12 -0.45
CA HIS A 24 17.27 1.03 0.74
C HIS A 24 15.84 0.64 0.37
N PRO A 25 15.25 -0.37 1.03
CA PRO A 25 13.88 -0.74 0.79
C PRO A 25 12.92 0.29 1.38
N LEU A 26 11.98 0.78 0.56
CA LEU A 26 10.99 1.75 0.98
C LEU A 26 9.58 1.15 0.82
N ILE A 27 8.66 1.57 1.68
CA ILE A 27 7.22 1.30 1.54
C ILE A 27 6.51 2.64 1.39
N ASN A 28 5.89 2.87 0.23
CA ASN A 28 5.15 4.09 -0.03
C ASN A 28 3.66 3.90 0.23
N PHE A 29 3.00 4.97 0.69
CA PHE A 29 1.56 5.05 0.90
C PHE A 29 1.01 6.26 0.16
N ILE A 30 0.03 6.00 -0.70
CA ILE A 30 -0.73 6.99 -1.46
C ILE A 30 -2.19 6.75 -1.14
N THR A 31 -3.01 7.80 -1.17
CA THR A 31 -4.45 7.63 -1.11
C THR A 31 -5.14 8.28 -2.29
N ILE A 32 -6.26 7.72 -2.72
CA ILE A 32 -7.03 8.21 -3.87
C ILE A 32 -8.29 8.89 -3.35
N VAL A 33 -8.31 10.22 -3.39
CA VAL A 33 -9.44 11.03 -2.93
C VAL A 33 -9.97 11.86 -4.08
N CYS A 34 -11.27 11.73 -4.37
CA CYS A 34 -11.91 12.42 -5.50
C CYS A 34 -11.16 12.20 -6.83
N ASP A 35 -10.78 10.95 -7.12
CA ASP A 35 -10.02 10.54 -8.31
C ASP A 35 -8.58 11.11 -8.42
N GLU A 36 -8.08 11.73 -7.35
CA GLU A 36 -6.74 12.31 -7.31
C GLU A 36 -5.82 11.54 -6.35
N PRO A 37 -4.61 11.15 -6.78
CA PRO A 37 -3.62 10.54 -5.91
C PRO A 37 -2.98 11.60 -5.00
N VAL A 38 -2.96 11.30 -3.71
CA VAL A 38 -2.37 12.14 -2.68
C VAL A 38 -1.32 11.32 -1.94
N PHE A 39 -0.08 11.78 -1.99
CA PHE A 39 1.01 11.16 -1.23
C PHE A 39 0.75 11.32 0.27
N LEU A 40 0.79 10.20 1.01
CA LEU A 40 0.66 10.20 2.46
C LEU A 40 2.03 10.20 3.12
N LYS A 41 2.79 9.11 2.94
CA LYS A 41 4.13 8.95 3.51
C LYS A 41 4.94 7.87 2.81
N ILE A 42 6.22 7.86 3.11
CA ILE A 42 7.16 6.81 2.75
C ILE A 42 7.87 6.34 4.01
N VAL A 43 8.01 5.03 4.17
CA VAL A 43 8.64 4.39 5.32
C VAL A 43 9.90 3.68 4.85
N ASP A 44 11.03 3.99 5.49
CA ASP A 44 12.26 3.22 5.32
C ASP A 44 12.12 1.88 6.06
N ALA A 45 12.26 0.78 5.33
CA ALA A 45 12.17 -0.59 5.85
C ALA A 45 13.56 -1.22 6.01
N SER A 46 14.63 -0.41 6.03
CA SER A 46 16.00 -0.87 6.28
C SER A 46 16.13 -1.45 7.68
N GLY A 47 16.69 -2.66 7.79
CA GLY A 47 16.88 -3.35 9.06
C GLY A 47 15.61 -4.00 9.64
N GLU A 48 14.45 -3.84 8.98
CA GLU A 48 13.19 -4.42 9.43
C GLU A 48 12.95 -5.80 8.80
N HIS A 49 12.35 -6.70 9.59
CA HIS A 49 11.88 -7.98 9.08
C HIS A 49 10.50 -7.77 8.44
N LYS A 50 10.43 -7.84 7.10
CA LYS A 50 9.23 -7.54 6.30
C LYS A 50 8.21 -8.68 6.33
N ASP A 51 7.74 -9.02 7.52
CA ASP A 51 6.70 -10.02 7.73
C ASP A 51 5.31 -9.40 7.78
N VAL A 52 4.33 -10.26 8.04
CA VAL A 52 2.91 -9.91 8.11
C VAL A 52 2.64 -8.89 9.21
N GLU A 53 3.29 -9.02 10.36
CA GLU A 53 3.09 -8.14 11.52
C GLU A 53 3.69 -6.74 11.28
N TYR A 54 4.86 -6.68 10.64
CA TYR A 54 5.47 -5.42 10.23
C TYR A 54 4.57 -4.64 9.28
N LEU A 55 4.16 -5.27 8.17
CA LEU A 55 3.26 -4.65 7.21
C LEU A 55 1.93 -4.27 7.86
N LYS A 56 1.42 -5.14 8.74
CA LYS A 56 0.16 -4.91 9.43
C LYS A 56 0.20 -3.63 10.25
N ARG A 57 1.25 -3.46 11.06
CA ARG A 57 1.46 -2.29 11.89
C ARG A 57 1.46 -1.00 11.07
N LEU A 58 2.21 -0.97 9.97
CA LEU A 58 2.31 0.22 9.12
C LEU A 58 0.96 0.61 8.50
N VAL A 59 0.23 -0.37 7.96
CA VAL A 59 -1.06 -0.12 7.33
C VAL A 59 -2.09 0.38 8.36
N ILE A 60 -2.14 -0.22 9.55
CA ILE A 60 -3.04 0.23 10.64
C ILE A 60 -2.72 1.66 11.06
N GLU A 61 -1.43 2.01 11.15
CA GLU A 61 -1.00 3.39 11.46
C GLU A 61 -1.51 4.38 10.42
N VAL A 62 -1.38 4.04 9.13
CA VAL A 62 -1.89 4.88 8.02
C VAL A 62 -3.41 4.99 8.06
N ILE A 63 -4.14 3.92 8.35
CA ILE A 63 -5.61 3.96 8.50
C ILE A 63 -6.01 4.92 9.63
N LYS A 64 -5.30 4.88 10.76
CA LYS A 64 -5.54 5.77 11.90
C LYS A 64 -5.21 7.23 11.58
N GLU A 65 -4.14 7.49 10.83
CA GLU A 65 -3.76 8.83 10.36
C GLU A 65 -4.79 9.43 9.39
N VAL A 66 -5.31 8.65 8.46
CA VAL A 66 -6.33 9.08 7.49
C VAL A 66 -7.69 9.26 8.16
N GLY A 67 -8.00 8.39 9.13
CA GLY A 67 -9.30 8.27 9.79
C GLY A 67 -9.95 6.94 9.42
N PRO A 68 -10.14 6.00 10.37
CA PRO A 68 -10.66 4.67 10.07
C PRO A 68 -11.99 4.66 9.32
N ASP A 69 -12.90 5.56 9.68
CA ASP A 69 -14.23 5.67 9.04
C ASP A 69 -14.20 6.17 7.60
N LYS A 70 -13.05 6.72 7.15
CA LYS A 70 -12.88 7.20 5.78
C LYS A 70 -12.25 6.18 4.86
N VAL A 71 -11.52 5.22 5.41
CA VAL A 71 -10.86 4.20 4.59
C VAL A 71 -11.88 3.12 4.28
N VAL A 72 -12.10 2.86 2.99
CA VAL A 72 -12.99 1.79 2.53
C VAL A 72 -12.24 0.70 1.77
N HIS A 73 -11.01 0.98 1.32
CA HIS A 73 -10.26 0.06 0.47
C HIS A 73 -8.75 0.18 0.70
N ILE A 74 -8.08 -0.97 0.75
CA ILE A 74 -6.62 -1.09 0.81
C ILE A 74 -6.14 -1.90 -0.39
N ILE A 75 -5.20 -1.34 -1.12
CA ILE A 75 -4.56 -1.95 -2.28
C ILE A 75 -3.07 -2.11 -1.96
N THR A 76 -2.56 -3.33 -1.98
CA THR A 76 -1.13 -3.64 -1.75
C THR A 76 -0.62 -4.57 -2.84
N ASP A 77 0.68 -4.78 -2.92
CA ASP A 77 1.26 -5.79 -3.82
C ASP A 77 0.65 -7.19 -3.70
N ASN A 78 0.72 -7.94 -4.79
CA ASN A 78 0.26 -9.33 -4.86
C ASN A 78 1.31 -10.33 -4.33
N VAL A 79 1.84 -10.06 -3.14
CA VAL A 79 2.79 -10.96 -2.45
C VAL A 79 2.12 -11.65 -1.25
N VAL A 80 2.62 -12.83 -0.87
CA VAL A 80 2.03 -13.67 0.18
C VAL A 80 1.85 -12.92 1.51
N VAL A 81 2.86 -12.11 1.89
CA VAL A 81 2.82 -11.30 3.11
C VAL A 81 1.67 -10.31 3.09
N CYS A 82 1.46 -9.61 1.97
CA CYS A 82 0.36 -8.67 1.77
C CYS A 82 -1.00 -9.35 1.84
N LYS A 83 -1.15 -10.54 1.26
CA LYS A 83 -2.39 -11.31 1.32
C LYS A 83 -2.76 -11.71 2.75
N SER A 84 -1.79 -12.21 3.51
CA SER A 84 -1.99 -12.56 4.92
C SER A 84 -2.32 -11.33 5.78
N ALA A 85 -1.64 -10.20 5.54
CA ALA A 85 -1.93 -8.95 6.23
C ALA A 85 -3.33 -8.41 5.88
N GLY A 86 -3.73 -8.54 4.61
CA GLY A 86 -5.05 -8.22 4.07
C GLY A 86 -6.19 -8.79 4.91
N SER A 87 -6.12 -10.09 5.20
CA SER A 87 -7.11 -10.76 6.06
C SER A 87 -7.17 -10.16 7.48
N SER A 88 -6.03 -9.74 8.03
CA SER A 88 -6.01 -9.11 9.36
C SER A 88 -6.66 -7.73 9.35
N PHE A 89 -6.47 -6.92 8.30
CA PHE A 89 -7.07 -5.58 8.21
C PHE A 89 -8.59 -5.65 8.14
N MET A 90 -9.12 -6.57 7.32
CA MET A 90 -10.55 -6.79 7.20
C MET A 90 -11.18 -7.31 8.50
N SER A 91 -10.40 -7.98 9.36
CA SER A 91 -10.86 -8.38 10.69
C SER A 91 -10.89 -7.23 11.70
N GLU A 92 -9.95 -6.29 11.62
CA GLU A 92 -9.87 -5.13 12.54
C GLU A 92 -10.80 -3.99 12.11
N PHE A 93 -11.00 -3.83 10.80
CA PHE A 93 -11.88 -2.84 10.18
C PHE A 93 -12.85 -3.55 9.21
N PRO A 94 -13.98 -4.08 9.69
CA PRO A 94 -14.90 -4.89 8.87
C PRO A 94 -15.52 -4.17 7.66
N HIS A 95 -15.50 -2.84 7.64
CA HIS A 95 -15.95 -2.01 6.51
C HIS A 95 -14.89 -1.79 5.44
N VAL A 96 -13.64 -2.18 5.69
CA VAL A 96 -12.52 -2.04 4.77
C VAL A 96 -12.37 -3.29 3.92
N PHE A 97 -12.29 -3.11 2.61
CA PHE A 97 -11.94 -4.17 1.67
C PHE A 97 -10.43 -4.18 1.39
N TRP A 98 -9.87 -5.35 1.10
CA TRP A 98 -8.48 -5.49 0.64
C TRP A 98 -8.43 -6.16 -0.73
N THR A 99 -7.59 -5.65 -1.62
CA THR A 99 -7.31 -6.29 -2.93
C THR A 99 -5.84 -6.24 -3.30
N PRO A 100 -5.31 -7.25 -4.00
CA PRO A 100 -3.96 -7.18 -4.56
C PRO A 100 -3.90 -6.20 -5.74
N CYS A 101 -2.76 -5.52 -5.88
CA CYS A 101 -2.46 -4.64 -7.00
C CYS A 101 -2.20 -5.47 -8.26
N VAL A 102 -2.94 -5.17 -9.33
CA VAL A 102 -2.81 -5.86 -10.64
C VAL A 102 -1.65 -5.29 -11.47
N ALA A 103 -1.13 -4.11 -11.12
CA ALA A 103 -0.02 -3.47 -11.84
C ALA A 103 1.30 -4.28 -11.79
N HIS A 104 1.42 -5.23 -10.86
CA HIS A 104 2.59 -6.11 -10.76
C HIS A 104 2.59 -7.26 -11.78
N THR A 105 1.46 -7.54 -12.46
CA THR A 105 1.35 -8.62 -13.45
C THR A 105 2.08 -8.29 -14.77
N PRO A 106 2.06 -7.05 -15.30
CA PRO A 106 2.88 -6.68 -16.46
C PRO A 106 4.36 -6.41 -16.15
N ASN A 107 4.69 -5.91 -14.94
CA ASN A 107 6.07 -5.52 -14.59
C ASN A 107 7.02 -6.73 -14.46
N LEU A 108 6.50 -7.89 -14.05
CA LEU A 108 7.27 -9.14 -14.01
C LEU A 108 7.52 -9.71 -15.42
N ALA A 109 6.51 -9.66 -16.30
CA ALA A 109 6.64 -10.14 -17.68
C ALA A 109 7.69 -9.35 -18.49
N LEU A 110 7.93 -8.08 -18.16
CA LEU A 110 8.94 -7.25 -18.82
C LEU A 110 10.34 -7.41 -18.23
N LYS A 111 10.49 -7.79 -16.96
CA LYS A 111 11.80 -8.01 -16.33
C LYS A 111 12.48 -9.31 -16.77
N ASP A 112 11.72 -10.35 -17.09
CA ASP A 112 12.29 -11.63 -17.57
C ASP A 112 12.94 -11.53 -18.96
N ASN A 113 12.55 -10.55 -19.77
CA ASN A 113 13.06 -10.40 -21.14
C ASN A 113 14.39 -9.64 -21.26
N MET A 114 14.95 -9.11 -20.15
CA MET A 114 16.24 -8.41 -20.18
C MET A 114 17.44 -9.26 -19.72
N HIS A 115 17.23 -10.52 -19.34
CA HIS A 115 18.31 -11.45 -18.96
C HIS A 115 18.64 -12.52 -20.00
N SER A 116 18.03 -12.49 -21.20
CA SER A 116 18.28 -13.46 -22.27
C SER A 116 18.98 -12.90 -23.52
N THR A 117 19.52 -11.69 -23.46
CA THR A 117 20.44 -11.18 -24.50
C THR A 117 21.58 -10.38 -23.85
N ASN A 118 22.63 -11.11 -23.48
CA ASN A 118 24.03 -10.69 -23.58
C ASN A 118 24.91 -11.93 -23.64
#